data_AF-A0A2D4GCP5-F1
#
_entry.id   AF-A0A2D4GCP5-F1
#
_cell.length_a   1.000
_cell.length_b   1.000
_cell.length_c   1.000
_cell.angle_alpha   90.00
_cell.angle_beta   90.00
_cell.angle_gamma   90.00
#
_symmetry.space_group_name_H-M   'P 1'
#
loop_
_entity.id
_entity.type
_entity.pdbx_description
1 polymer ?
#
loop_
_entity_poly.entity_id
_entity_poly.type
_entity_poly.pdbx_seq_one_letter_code
_entity_poly.pdbx_strand_id
1 'polypeptide(L)'
;FRTIHQACKPICRKCKRHVTEMTGQVVQEGTRRYRLCNECLSEAGIDSIRIDLDTEPPPEFPLEEDKDSNWNYSEDNRSDVEIVEDGSSDLVIQQVDDSDDEAEE
;
A
#
# COMPACT_ATOMS: atom_id res chain seq x y z
N PHE A 1 -6.72 19.39 -16.86
CA PHE A 1 -6.52 18.40 -15.78
C PHE A 1 -6.80 19.04 -14.42
N ARG A 2 -7.87 18.65 -13.72
CA ARG A 2 -8.03 19.00 -12.30
C ARG A 2 -7.24 17.97 -11.50
N THR A 3 -6.14 18.40 -10.90
CA THR A 3 -5.30 17.54 -10.06
C THR A 3 -6.12 16.96 -8.91
N ILE A 4 -6.05 15.64 -8.81
CA ILE A 4 -6.81 14.81 -7.91
C ILE A 4 -6.14 14.80 -6.52
N HIS A 5 -6.94 15.15 -5.51
CA HIS A 5 -6.73 14.99 -4.07
C HIS A 5 -5.54 15.71 -3.43
N GLN A 6 -5.84 16.82 -2.74
CA GLN A 6 -5.06 17.20 -1.56
C GLN A 6 -5.20 16.06 -0.54
N ALA A 7 -4.09 15.43 -0.15
CA ALA A 7 -4.11 14.44 0.93
C ALA A 7 -4.75 15.08 2.17
N CYS A 8 -5.82 14.48 2.69
CA CYS A 8 -6.51 14.97 3.88
C CYS A 8 -5.49 15.17 5.00
N LYS A 9 -5.60 16.31 5.72
CA LYS A 9 -4.75 16.61 6.88
C LYS A 9 -4.81 15.43 7.87
N PRO A 10 -3.67 14.94 8.38
CA PRO A 10 -3.68 13.77 9.24
C PRO A 10 -4.46 14.04 10.52
N ILE A 11 -5.14 13.01 11.05
CA ILE A 11 -5.99 13.12 12.25
C ILE A 11 -5.57 12.14 13.33
N CYS A 12 -5.78 12.52 14.59
CA CYS A 12 -5.64 11.62 15.73
C CYS A 12 -6.77 10.58 15.74
N ARG A 13 -6.45 9.29 15.82
CA ARG A 13 -7.44 8.20 15.88
C ARG A 13 -8.37 8.31 17.10
N LYS A 14 -7.86 8.79 18.23
CA LYS A 14 -8.60 8.88 19.49
C LYS A 14 -9.52 10.10 19.56
N CYS A 15 -8.95 11.31 19.48
CA CYS A 15 -9.72 12.55 19.66
C CYS A 15 -10.19 13.21 18.34
N LYS A 16 -9.85 12.63 17.18
CA LYS A 16 -10.23 13.11 15.83
C LYS A 16 -9.75 14.53 15.46
N ARG A 17 -8.98 15.20 16.33
CA ARG A 17 -8.33 16.47 16.01
C ARG A 17 -7.31 16.27 14.89
N HIS A 18 -7.19 17.27 14.03
CA HIS A 18 -6.10 17.37 13.07
C HIS A 18 -4.77 17.44 13.82
N VAL A 19 -3.78 16.76 13.29
CA VAL A 19 -2.41 16.76 13.76
C VAL A 19 -1.49 17.07 12.58
N THR A 20 -0.26 17.40 12.88
CA THR A 20 0.81 17.56 11.90
C THR A 20 1.79 16.40 12.06
N GLU A 21 2.82 16.39 11.23
CA GLU A 21 3.92 15.44 11.39
C GLU A 21 4.61 15.58 12.76
N MET A 22 4.67 16.80 13.30
CA MET A 22 5.31 17.10 14.59
C MET A 22 4.39 16.85 15.80
N THR A 23 3.07 17.01 15.66
CA THR A 23 2.12 16.95 16.80
C THR A 23 1.40 15.61 16.93
N GLY A 24 1.65 14.67 16.02
CA GLY A 24 1.14 13.31 16.16
C GLY A 24 2.14 12.26 15.71
N GLN A 25 2.17 11.15 16.44
CA GLN A 25 3.04 10.01 16.15
C GLN A 25 2.21 8.85 15.60
N VAL A 26 2.78 8.08 14.66
CA VAL A 26 2.17 6.85 14.16
C VAL A 26 2.58 5.70 15.08
N VAL A 27 1.60 4.97 15.59
CA VAL A 27 1.77 3.77 16.41
C VAL A 27 1.15 2.57 15.71
N GLN A 28 1.57 1.36 16.08
CA GLN A 28 1.09 0.11 15.52
C GLN A 28 0.35 -0.72 16.58
N GLU A 29 -0.85 -1.18 16.24
CA GLU A 29 -1.66 -2.11 17.04
C GLU A 29 -1.96 -3.33 16.17
N GLY A 30 -1.31 -4.46 16.47
CA GLY A 30 -1.32 -5.63 15.59
C GLY A 30 -0.79 -5.28 14.19
N THR A 31 -1.63 -5.42 13.17
CA THR A 31 -1.29 -5.09 11.77
C THR A 31 -1.73 -3.68 11.35
N ARG A 32 -2.39 -2.94 12.23
CA ARG A 32 -2.96 -1.62 11.91
C ARG A 32 -2.05 -0.51 12.41
N ARG A 33 -1.80 0.48 11.55
CA ARG A 33 -1.05 1.69 11.90
C ARG A 33 -2.00 2.88 11.99
N TYR A 34 -1.86 3.70 13.01
CA TYR A 34 -2.65 4.91 13.18
C TYR A 34 -1.88 6.02 13.87
N ARG A 35 -2.33 7.26 13.66
CA ARG A 35 -1.72 8.44 14.28
C ARG A 35 -2.47 8.84 15.55
N LEU A 36 -1.74 9.19 16.60
CA LEU A 36 -2.28 9.80 17.83
C LEU A 36 -1.62 11.16 18.08
N CYS A 37 -2.34 12.11 18.68
CA CYS A 37 -1.74 13.36 19.16
C CYS A 37 -0.95 13.12 20.44
N ASN A 38 -0.01 14.02 20.76
CA ASN A 38 0.84 13.93 21.96
C ASN A 38 0.05 13.69 23.25
N GLU A 39 -1.02 14.45 23.48
CA GLU A 39 -1.88 14.26 24.67
C GLU A 39 -2.44 12.82 24.77
N CYS A 40 -2.89 12.25 23.65
CA CYS A 40 -3.45 10.89 23.62
C CYS A 40 -2.37 9.81 23.71
N LEU A 41 -1.15 10.09 23.25
CA LEU A 41 0.01 9.21 23.40
C LEU A 41 0.45 9.14 24.86
N SER A 42 0.61 10.30 25.50
CA SER A 42 1.04 10.38 26.89
C SER A 42 0.01 9.76 27.84
N GLU A 43 -1.30 9.95 27.59
CA GLU A 43 -2.36 9.30 28.38
C GLU A 43 -2.33 7.77 28.25
N ALA A 44 -1.91 7.26 27.09
CA ALA A 44 -1.78 5.82 26.86
C ALA A 44 -0.44 5.24 27.36
N GLY A 45 0.50 6.08 27.81
CA GLY A 45 1.84 5.63 28.21
C GLY A 45 2.70 5.11 27.05
N ILE A 46 2.37 5.48 25.80
CA ILE A 46 3.07 5.02 24.58
C ILE A 46 4.14 6.04 24.16
N ASP A 47 4.57 6.91 25.08
CA ASP A 47 5.52 7.98 24.80
C ASP A 47 6.89 7.38 24.41
N SER A 48 7.13 7.28 23.10
CA SER A 48 8.41 6.96 22.45
C SER A 48 9.08 5.62 22.82
N ILE A 49 8.54 4.51 22.32
CA ILE A 49 9.42 3.36 22.02
C ILE A 49 10.22 3.76 20.79
N ARG A 50 11.51 4.09 20.97
CA ARG A 50 12.46 4.12 19.85
C ARG A 50 12.37 2.73 19.23
N ILE A 51 11.89 2.64 17.99
CA ILE A 51 12.07 1.42 17.22
C ILE A 51 13.57 1.39 16.97
N ASP A 52 14.29 0.72 17.86
CA ASP A 52 15.70 0.45 17.73
C ASP A 52 15.82 -0.59 16.60
N LEU A 53 15.81 -0.09 15.35
CA LEU A 53 16.13 -0.87 14.15
C LEU A 53 17.61 -1.32 14.13
N ASP A 54 18.36 -1.16 15.23
CA ASP A 54 19.79 -1.44 15.34
C ASP A 54 20.10 -2.78 16.04
N THR A 55 19.09 -3.47 16.58
CA THR A 55 19.30 -4.74 17.31
C THR A 55 19.15 -6.00 16.44
N GLU A 56 18.81 -5.89 15.14
CA GLU A 56 18.85 -7.03 14.23
C GLU A 56 20.07 -6.90 13.31
N PRO A 57 21.08 -7.81 13.39
CA PRO A 57 22.15 -7.81 12.39
C PRO A 57 21.51 -8.02 11.01
N PRO A 58 21.93 -7.28 9.97
CA PRO A 58 21.50 -7.58 8.61
C PRO A 58 21.72 -9.08 8.37
N PRO A 59 20.73 -9.84 7.87
CA PRO A 59 20.94 -11.26 7.61
C PRO A 59 22.17 -11.40 6.71
N GLU A 60 23.19 -12.09 7.21
CA GLU A 60 24.37 -12.44 6.42
C GLU A 60 23.90 -13.44 5.37
N PHE A 61 23.54 -12.94 4.19
CA PHE A 61 23.29 -13.78 3.03
C PHE A 61 24.63 -14.43 2.63
N PRO A 62 24.73 -15.76 2.59
CA PRO A 62 25.88 -16.40 1.97
C PRO A 62 26.00 -15.91 0.54
N LEU A 63 27.18 -15.36 0.18
CA LEU A 63 27.55 -15.08 -1.20
C LEU A 63 27.84 -16.43 -1.88
N GLU A 64 26.78 -17.21 -2.12
CA GLU A 64 26.84 -18.37 -3.02
C GLU A 64 26.53 -17.89 -4.43
N GLU A 65 27.63 -17.84 -5.19
CA GLU A 65 27.81 -17.71 -6.62
C GLU A 65 26.62 -18.19 -7.47
N ASP A 66 26.08 -17.24 -8.25
CA ASP A 66 25.47 -17.38 -9.57
C ASP A 66 24.91 -18.78 -9.94
N LYS A 67 23.62 -19.01 -9.67
CA LYS A 67 22.82 -19.93 -10.48
C LYS A 67 21.32 -19.75 -10.27
N ASP A 68 20.71 -19.12 -11.29
CA ASP A 68 19.32 -19.20 -11.68
C ASP A 68 18.27 -18.98 -10.57
N SER A 69 17.62 -17.81 -10.61
CA SER A 69 16.35 -17.55 -9.92
C SER A 69 15.25 -18.47 -10.46
N ASN A 70 15.30 -19.73 -10.04
CA ASN A 70 14.24 -20.71 -10.16
C ASN A 70 13.18 -20.33 -9.14
N TRP A 71 12.15 -19.60 -9.58
CA TRP A 71 10.93 -19.44 -8.80
C TRP A 71 10.36 -20.83 -8.54
N ASN A 72 10.67 -21.41 -7.37
CA ASN A 72 10.11 -22.69 -6.94
C ASN A 72 8.60 -22.51 -6.72
N TYR A 73 7.82 -22.73 -7.78
CA TYR A 73 6.41 -23.05 -7.66
C TYR A 73 6.34 -24.49 -7.14
N SER A 74 6.30 -24.66 -5.82
CA SER A 74 5.99 -25.97 -5.22
C SER A 74 4.57 -26.35 -5.60
N GLU A 75 4.47 -27.34 -6.48
CA GLU A 75 3.26 -27.96 -7.00
C GLU A 75 2.61 -28.90 -5.97
N ASP A 76 2.18 -28.33 -4.85
CA ASP A 76 1.41 -29.04 -3.82
C ASP A 76 0.18 -28.22 -3.41
N ASN A 77 -0.63 -27.80 -4.37
CA ASN A 77 -2.01 -27.41 -4.07
C ASN A 77 -2.99 -27.96 -5.11
N ARG A 78 -3.50 -29.14 -4.77
CA ARG A 78 -4.58 -29.87 -5.45
C ARG A 78 -5.84 -29.00 -5.54
N SER A 79 -6.19 -28.54 -6.73
CA SER A 79 -7.59 -28.32 -7.11
C SER A 79 -7.73 -28.45 -8.63
N ASP A 80 -8.18 -29.63 -9.02
CA ASP A 80 -8.70 -29.97 -10.35
C ASP A 80 -9.91 -29.08 -10.64
N VAL A 81 -9.72 -28.07 -11.48
CA VAL A 81 -10.81 -27.39 -12.18
C VAL A 81 -10.37 -27.31 -13.63
N GLU A 82 -10.87 -28.20 -14.47
CA GLU A 82 -10.74 -28.09 -15.91
C GLU A 82 -11.35 -26.75 -16.35
N ILE A 83 -10.49 -25.79 -16.66
CA ILE A 83 -10.90 -24.53 -17.27
C ILE A 83 -11.20 -24.89 -18.73
N VAL A 84 -12.46 -25.25 -19.00
CA VAL A 84 -12.95 -25.43 -20.37
C VAL A 84 -12.78 -24.12 -21.13
N GLU A 85 -11.88 -24.15 -22.12
CA GLU A 85 -11.61 -23.08 -23.06
C GLU A 85 -12.82 -22.93 -24.01
N ASP A 86 -13.81 -22.13 -23.61
CA ASP A 86 -14.89 -21.70 -24.50
C ASP A 86 -14.56 -20.32 -25.10
N GLY A 87 -14.16 -20.35 -26.37
CA GLY A 87 -14.74 -19.48 -27.39
C GLY A 87 -14.47 -17.98 -27.27
N SER A 88 -13.36 -17.54 -27.86
CA SER A 88 -13.18 -16.25 -28.57
C SER A 88 -14.17 -15.13 -28.22
N SER A 89 -13.77 -14.26 -27.29
CA SER A 89 -14.25 -12.87 -27.31
C SER A 89 -13.30 -12.07 -28.19
N ASP A 90 -13.68 -11.90 -29.46
CA ASP A 90 -13.08 -10.97 -30.40
C ASP A 90 -13.30 -9.53 -29.89
N LEU A 91 -12.39 -9.08 -29.03
CA LEU A 91 -12.43 -7.73 -28.47
C LEU A 91 -11.84 -6.75 -29.50
N VAL A 92 -12.69 -6.26 -30.39
CA VAL A 92 -12.34 -5.21 -31.36
C VAL A 92 -12.36 -3.84 -30.69
N ILE A 93 -11.21 -3.16 -30.66
CA ILE A 93 -11.11 -1.76 -30.24
C ILE A 93 -11.48 -0.87 -31.44
N GLN A 94 -12.63 -0.20 -31.37
CA GLN A 94 -13.02 0.83 -32.33
C GLN A 94 -12.46 2.19 -31.92
N GLN A 95 -11.78 2.87 -32.85
CA GLN A 95 -11.45 4.28 -32.72
C GLN A 95 -12.71 5.11 -32.96
N VAL A 96 -13.01 6.03 -32.03
CA VAL A 96 -14.06 7.04 -32.17
C VAL A 96 -13.40 8.36 -32.54
N ASP A 97 -13.99 9.10 -33.47
CA ASP A 97 -13.47 10.38 -33.96
C ASP A 97 -13.87 11.49 -32.96
N ASP A 98 -12.89 12.13 -32.30
CA ASP A 98 -13.08 13.25 -31.36
C ASP A 98 -13.33 14.58 -32.11
N SER A 99 -14.24 14.60 -33.09
CA SER A 99 -14.59 15.83 -33.78
C SER A 99 -15.55 16.66 -32.89
N ASP A 100 -14.96 17.41 -31.96
CA ASP A 100 -15.60 18.40 -31.10
C ASP A 100 -15.95 19.66 -31.92
N ASP A 101 -17.24 19.89 -32.16
CA ASP A 101 -17.77 21.08 -32.85
C ASP A 101 -17.70 22.28 -31.88
N GLU A 102 -16.59 23.03 -31.94
CA GLU A 102 -16.44 24.32 -31.27
C GLU A 102 -17.41 25.33 -31.90
N ALA A 103 -18.65 25.34 -31.44
CA ALA A 103 -19.61 26.39 -31.76
C ALA A 103 -19.22 27.68 -31.02
N GLU A 104 -18.60 28.61 -31.75
CA GLU A 104 -18.44 30.00 -31.33
C GLU A 104 -19.82 30.68 -31.21
N GLU A 105 -20.24 31.06 -29.99
CA GLU A 105 -20.93 32.33 -29.66
C GLU A 105 -20.90 32.64 -28.16
#